data_AF-A0A2J6PY71-F1
#
_entry.id   AF-A0A2J6PY71-F1
#
_cell.length_a   1.000
_cell.length_b   1.000
_cell.length_c   1.000
_cell.angle_alpha   90.00
_cell.angle_beta   90.00
_cell.angle_gamma   90.00
#
_symmetry.space_group_name_H-M   'P 1'
#
loop_
_entity.id
_entity.type
_entity.pdbx_description
1 polymer ?
#
loop_
_entity_poly.entity_id
_entity_poly.type
_entity_poly.pdbx_seq_one_letter_code
_entity_poly.pdbx_strand_id
1 'polypeptide(L)'
;MDFCKEFNARTAHMMPGIPVPARVTVRPDRSFHFEIRTPTTSWLLLNAAGVEEKKGKLKGASGNEIVGTISLKHVYEIAKIKQSELRLSGLSLEGICKSVIAQAKTVGVAVQP
;
A
#
# COMPACT_ATOMS: atom_id res chain seq x y z
N MET A 1 12.53 -3.20 -23.56
CA MET A 1 11.56 -2.07 -23.48
C MET A 1 10.14 -2.54 -23.17
N ASP A 2 9.87 -3.84 -23.14
CA ASP A 2 8.49 -4.34 -23.06
C ASP A 2 7.86 -4.22 -21.66
N PHE A 3 8.65 -4.39 -20.59
CA PHE A 3 8.15 -4.22 -19.21
C PHE A 3 7.56 -2.83 -18.95
N CYS A 4 8.29 -1.75 -19.28
CA CYS A 4 7.82 -0.38 -19.01
C CYS A 4 6.53 -0.07 -19.76
N LYS A 5 6.40 -0.53 -21.02
CA LYS A 5 5.18 -0.34 -21.81
C LYS A 5 4.00 -1.10 -21.21
N GLU A 6 4.20 -2.37 -20.85
CA GLU A 6 3.15 -3.20 -20.27
C GLU A 6 2.73 -2.70 -18.88
N PHE A 7 3.70 -2.27 -18.06
CA PHE A 7 3.43 -1.67 -16.75
C PHE A 7 2.59 -0.41 -16.89
N ASN A 8 2.98 0.52 -17.77
CA ASN A 8 2.23 1.75 -18.01
C ASN A 8 0.82 1.49 -18.54
N ALA A 9 0.65 0.51 -19.43
CA ALA A 9 -0.67 0.13 -19.93
C ALA A 9 -1.57 -0.42 -18.81
N ARG A 10 -1.03 -1.26 -17.93
CA ARG A 10 -1.80 -1.82 -16.81
C ARG A 10 -2.09 -0.81 -15.70
N THR A 11 -1.25 0.22 -15.52
CA THR A 11 -1.46 1.28 -14.50
C THR A 11 -2.14 2.54 -15.03
N ALA A 12 -2.51 2.59 -16.31
CA ALA A 12 -3.10 3.78 -16.95
C ALA A 12 -4.40 4.29 -16.29
N HIS A 13 -5.13 3.42 -15.58
CA HIS A 13 -6.34 3.77 -14.85
C HIS A 13 -6.07 4.34 -13.45
N MET A 14 -4.82 4.26 -12.97
CA MET A 14 -4.41 4.78 -11.66
C MET A 14 -3.90 6.21 -11.78
N MET A 15 -4.05 6.98 -10.72
CA MET A 15 -3.55 8.35 -10.69
C MET A 15 -2.00 8.35 -10.74
N PRO A 16 -1.38 9.18 -11.60
CA PRO A 16 0.07 9.31 -11.64
C PRO A 16 0.66 9.75 -10.29
N GLY A 17 1.84 9.23 -9.96
CA GLY A 17 2.54 9.56 -8.71
C GLY A 17 2.24 8.63 -7.54
N ILE A 18 1.27 7.73 -7.66
CA ILE A 18 1.02 6.69 -6.65
C ILE A 18 2.12 5.61 -6.73
N PRO A 19 2.79 5.25 -5.62
CA PRO A 19 3.77 4.17 -5.60
C PRO A 19 3.07 2.81 -5.67
N VAL A 20 3.21 2.14 -6.82
CA VAL A 20 2.60 0.84 -7.10
C VAL A 20 3.68 -0.24 -7.19
N PRO A 21 3.74 -1.19 -6.23
CA PRO A 21 4.72 -2.28 -6.28
C PRO A 21 4.42 -3.29 -7.39
N ALA A 22 5.46 -3.80 -8.05
CA ALA A 22 5.37 -4.93 -8.97
C ALA A 22 6.28 -6.06 -8.52
N ARG A 23 5.77 -7.30 -8.49
CA ARG A 23 6.59 -8.50 -8.32
C ARG A 23 6.95 -9.04 -9.69
N VAL A 24 8.22 -8.95 -10.06
CA VAL A 24 8.73 -9.47 -11.33
C VAL A 24 9.38 -10.82 -11.09
N THR A 25 8.92 -11.83 -11.83
CA THR A 25 9.50 -13.17 -11.86
C THR A 25 10.22 -13.35 -13.19
N VAL A 26 11.54 -13.48 -13.15
CA VAL A 26 12.39 -13.69 -14.33
C VAL A 26 12.75 -15.17 -14.42
N ARG A 27 12.55 -15.78 -15.58
CA ARG A 27 12.86 -17.19 -15.86
C ARG A 27 14.25 -17.34 -16.51
N PRO A 28 14.84 -18.55 -16.52
CA PRO A 28 16.18 -18.79 -17.09
C PRO A 28 16.30 -18.47 -18.59
N ASP A 29 15.19 -18.56 -19.33
CA ASP A 29 15.09 -18.19 -20.75
C ASP A 29 15.02 -16.66 -20.97
N ARG A 30 15.21 -15.86 -19.92
CA ARG A 30 15.07 -14.40 -19.90
C ARG A 30 13.64 -13.91 -20.19
N SER A 31 12.65 -14.80 -20.23
CA SER A 31 11.26 -14.40 -20.18
C SER A 31 10.92 -13.86 -18.78
N PHE A 32 9.97 -12.93 -18.70
CA PHE A 32 9.50 -12.42 -17.43
C PHE A 32 7.97 -12.44 -17.37
N HIS A 33 7.46 -12.58 -16.16
CA HIS A 33 6.07 -12.30 -15.83
C HIS A 33 6.06 -11.36 -14.63
N PHE A 34 5.08 -10.46 -14.57
CA PHE A 34 4.94 -9.60 -13.41
C PHE A 34 3.49 -9.41 -13.00
N GLU A 35 3.33 -9.27 -11.68
CA GLU A 35 2.08 -8.99 -11.01
C GLU A 35 2.17 -7.60 -10.39
N ILE A 36 1.19 -6.75 -10.71
CA ILE A 36 1.02 -5.44 -10.10
C ILE A 36 0.25 -5.63 -8.80
N ARG A 37 0.74 -5.04 -7.72
CA ARG A 37 0.09 -5.04 -6.41
C ARG A 37 -0.61 -3.72 -6.16
N THR A 38 -1.47 -3.68 -5.15
CA THR A 38 -2.10 -2.42 -4.74
C THR A 38 -1.05 -1.48 -4.11
N PRO A 39 -1.30 -0.15 -4.10
CA PRO A 39 -0.40 0.83 -3.52
C PRO A 39 0.03 0.47 -2.10
N THR A 40 1.23 0.83 -1.67
CA THR A 40 1.73 0.42 -0.34
C THR A 40 0.80 0.89 0.78
N THR A 41 0.64 0.07 1.82
CA THR A 41 -0.26 0.42 2.95
C THR A 41 0.22 1.70 3.63
N SER A 42 1.53 1.89 3.78
CA SER A 42 2.10 3.12 4.34
C SER A 42 1.69 4.35 3.54
N TRP A 43 1.74 4.29 2.21
CA TRP A 43 1.29 5.39 1.35
C TRP A 43 -0.21 5.63 1.50
N LEU A 44 -1.03 4.56 1.50
CA LEU A 44 -2.49 4.68 1.69
C LEU A 44 -2.86 5.32 3.03
N LEU A 45 -2.17 4.94 4.11
CA LEU A 45 -2.38 5.47 5.46
C LEU A 45 -2.00 6.96 5.54
N LEU A 46 -0.84 7.33 4.99
CA LEU A 46 -0.38 8.71 4.96
C LEU A 46 -1.27 9.59 4.09
N ASN A 47 -1.70 9.10 2.93
CA ASN A 47 -2.62 9.80 2.04
C ASN A 47 -3.99 10.00 2.70
N ALA A 48 -4.53 8.98 3.37
CA ALA A 48 -5.79 9.09 4.13
C ALA A 48 -5.68 10.08 5.30
N ALA A 49 -4.50 10.25 5.88
CA ALA A 49 -4.22 11.22 6.94
C ALA A 49 -3.91 12.63 6.40
N GLY A 50 -3.83 12.84 5.08
CA GLY A 50 -3.42 14.10 4.48
C GLY A 50 -1.94 14.46 4.69
N VAL A 51 -1.10 13.45 4.95
CA VAL A 51 0.30 13.61 5.32
C VAL A 51 1.19 13.21 4.13
N GLU A 52 2.04 14.12 3.66
CA GLU A 52 3.00 13.78 2.59
C GLU A 52 4.09 12.81 3.07
N GLU A 53 4.49 11.88 2.20
CA GLU A 53 5.58 10.96 2.45
C GLU A 53 6.92 11.71 2.41
N LYS A 54 7.67 11.71 3.52
CA LYS A 54 9.02 12.28 3.55
C LYS A 54 10.04 11.20 3.16
N LYS A 55 10.71 11.39 2.01
CA LYS A 55 11.79 10.51 1.53
C LYS A 55 12.85 10.30 2.63
N GLY A 56 13.20 9.04 2.90
CA GLY A 56 14.30 8.68 3.82
C GLY A 56 13.94 8.65 5.31
N LYS A 57 12.70 8.98 5.70
CA LYS A 57 12.19 8.75 7.06
C LYS A 57 10.79 8.17 6.96
N LEU A 58 10.61 6.92 7.41
CA LEU A 58 9.29 6.46 7.85
C LEU A 58 8.87 7.44 8.97
N LYS A 59 7.94 8.35 8.69
CA LYS A 59 7.30 9.16 9.73
C LYS A 59 6.83 8.18 10.82
N GLY A 60 7.19 8.42 12.08
CA GLY A 60 6.93 7.47 13.18
C GLY A 60 7.99 6.40 13.47
N ALA A 61 9.00 6.18 12.60
CA ALA A 61 10.12 5.26 12.93
C ALA A 61 11.02 5.77 14.08
N SER A 62 10.85 7.03 14.49
CA SER A 62 11.38 7.58 15.75
C SER A 62 10.46 7.34 16.96
N GLY A 63 9.55 6.37 16.86
CA GLY A 63 8.90 5.71 17.99
C GLY A 63 7.68 6.39 18.60
N ASN A 64 7.58 7.72 18.62
CA ASN A 64 6.59 8.41 19.47
C ASN A 64 5.80 9.57 18.84
N GLU A 65 6.08 9.97 17.59
CA GLU A 65 5.39 11.10 16.97
C GLU A 65 4.14 10.65 16.18
N ILE A 66 2.99 11.19 16.56
CA ILE A 66 1.74 11.06 15.80
C ILE A 66 1.77 12.13 14.71
N VAL A 67 1.82 11.69 13.45
CA VAL A 67 1.86 12.58 12.28
C VAL A 67 0.50 12.82 11.65
N GLY A 68 -0.51 12.04 12.04
CA GLY A 68 -1.88 12.20 11.56
C GLY A 68 -2.84 11.22 12.22
N THR A 69 -4.13 11.41 11.97
CA THR A 69 -5.22 10.59 12.54
C THR A 69 -6.13 10.10 11.44
N ILE A 70 -6.56 8.84 11.52
CA ILE A 70 -7.58 8.27 10.62
C ILE A 70 -8.68 7.59 11.43
N SER A 71 -9.88 7.52 10.86
CA SER A 71 -11.00 6.77 11.45
C SER A 71 -10.99 5.29 11.06
N LEU A 72 -11.74 4.47 11.80
CA LEU A 72 -11.95 3.05 11.45
C LEU A 72 -12.55 2.84 10.05
N LYS A 73 -13.31 3.80 9.53
CA LYS A 73 -13.86 3.75 8.17
C LYS A 73 -12.75 3.72 7.12
N HIS A 74 -11.72 4.56 7.28
CA HIS A 74 -10.57 4.59 6.39
C HIS A 74 -9.77 3.28 6.45
N VAL A 75 -9.60 2.72 7.66
CA VAL A 75 -8.93 1.42 7.83
C VAL A 75 -9.66 0.33 7.04
N TYR A 76 -10.99 0.32 7.12
CA TYR A 76 -11.83 -0.65 6.42
C TYR A 76 -11.75 -0.51 4.89
N GLU A 77 -11.74 0.72 4.38
CA GLU A 77 -11.56 1.00 2.95
C GLU A 77 -10.18 0.55 2.45
N ILE A 78 -9.12 0.86 3.20
CA ILE A 78 -7.76 0.40 2.90
C ILE A 78 -7.70 -1.12 2.90
N ALA A 79 -8.34 -1.77 3.87
CA ALA A 79 -8.39 -3.22 3.94
C ALA A 79 -9.12 -3.84 2.74
N LYS A 80 -10.23 -3.24 2.28
CA LYS A 80 -10.93 -3.66 1.05
C LYS A 80 -10.06 -3.54 -0.18
N ILE A 81 -9.36 -2.41 -0.34
CA ILE A 81 -8.42 -2.21 -1.45
C ILE A 81 -7.37 -3.32 -1.41
N LYS A 82 -6.76 -3.58 -0.25
CA LYS A 82 -5.76 -4.65 -0.09
C LYS A 82 -6.31 -6.05 -0.36
N GLN A 83 -7.53 -6.34 0.06
CA GLN A 83 -8.15 -7.65 -0.11
C GLN A 83 -8.47 -7.99 -1.57
N SER A 84 -8.57 -6.98 -2.45
CA SER A 84 -8.73 -7.18 -3.89
C SER A 84 -7.55 -7.93 -4.54
N GLU A 85 -6.38 -7.97 -3.87
CA GLU A 85 -5.25 -8.75 -4.34
C GLU A 85 -5.50 -10.25 -4.14
N LEU A 86 -5.30 -11.05 -5.20
CA LEU A 86 -5.48 -12.51 -5.15
C LEU A 86 -4.74 -13.20 -4.00
N ARG A 87 -3.55 -12.70 -3.63
CA ARG A 87 -2.77 -13.25 -2.51
C ARG A 87 -3.36 -12.96 -1.12
N LEU A 88 -4.27 -11.99 -1.02
CA LEU A 88 -4.91 -11.54 0.21
C LEU A 88 -6.41 -11.88 0.26
N SER A 89 -7.01 -12.31 -0.86
CA SER A 89 -8.45 -12.56 -0.97
C SER A 89 -8.95 -13.68 -0.04
N GLY A 90 -8.08 -14.62 0.36
CA GLY A 90 -8.40 -15.68 1.32
C GLY A 90 -8.33 -15.26 2.79
N LEU A 91 -7.83 -14.07 3.10
CA LEU A 91 -7.77 -13.56 4.48
C LEU A 91 -9.09 -12.88 4.85
N SER A 92 -9.50 -13.04 6.11
CA SER A 92 -10.65 -12.32 6.64
C SER A 92 -10.40 -10.81 6.62
N LEU A 93 -11.44 -10.05 6.32
CA LEU A 93 -11.33 -8.59 6.26
C LEU A 93 -10.93 -8.00 7.62
N GLU A 94 -11.40 -8.58 8.72
CA GLU A 94 -10.98 -8.24 10.09
C GLU A 94 -9.48 -8.45 10.29
N GLY A 95 -8.92 -9.56 9.80
CA GLY A 95 -7.48 -9.85 9.87
C GLY A 95 -6.65 -8.80 9.12
N ILE A 96 -7.10 -8.42 7.93
CA ILE A 96 -6.46 -7.36 7.13
C ILE A 96 -6.55 -6.02 7.87
N CYS A 97 -7.71 -5.65 8.42
CA CYS A 97 -7.88 -4.44 9.22
C CYS A 97 -6.89 -4.39 10.40
N LYS A 98 -6.73 -5.50 11.14
CA LYS A 98 -5.75 -5.58 12.25
C LYS A 98 -4.33 -5.34 11.76
N SER A 99 -3.94 -5.91 10.62
CA SER A 99 -2.62 -5.66 10.02
C SER A 99 -2.43 -4.20 9.60
N VAL A 100 -3.46 -3.57 9.03
CA VAL A 100 -3.43 -2.14 8.64
C VAL A 100 -3.29 -1.25 9.88
N ILE A 101 -4.01 -1.54 10.97
CA ILE A 101 -3.90 -0.80 12.24
C ILE A 101 -2.50 -0.95 12.84
N ALA A 102 -1.93 -2.16 12.83
CA ALA A 102 -0.57 -2.38 13.30
C ALA A 102 0.45 -1.56 12.50
N GLN A 103 0.26 -1.44 11.19
CA GLN A 103 1.10 -0.61 10.33
C GLN A 103 0.85 0.89 10.50
N ALA A 104 -0.38 1.33 10.81
CA ALA A 104 -0.66 2.72 11.15
C ALA A 104 0.21 3.18 12.33
N LYS A 105 0.36 2.32 13.36
CA LYS A 105 1.22 2.59 14.51
C LYS A 105 2.69 2.78 14.12
N THR A 106 3.23 1.97 13.21
CA THR A 106 4.64 2.08 12.80
C THR A 106 4.91 3.30 11.92
N VAL A 107 3.88 3.81 11.24
CA VAL A 107 3.94 5.02 10.40
C VAL A 107 3.53 6.29 11.18
N GLY A 108 3.25 6.17 12.48
CA GLY A 108 2.86 7.29 13.33
C GLY A 108 1.45 7.84 13.04
N VAL A 109 0.55 7.02 12.47
CA VAL A 109 -0.85 7.40 12.24
C VAL A 109 -1.70 6.80 13.36
N ALA A 110 -2.39 7.67 14.12
CA ALA A 110 -3.29 7.24 15.17
C ALA A 110 -4.65 6.86 14.59
N VAL A 111 -5.21 5.74 15.05
CA VAL A 111 -6.53 5.25 14.63
C VAL A 111 -7.54 5.63 15.70
N GLN A 112 -8.57 6.37 15.31
CA GLN A 112 -9.68 6.74 16.17
C GLN A 112 -10.94 5.93 15.82
N PRO A 113 -11.77 5.59 16.82
CA PRO A 113 -13.06 4.92 16.61
C PRO A 113 -13.97 5.63 15.60
#